data_AF-A0A953BUS1-F1
#
_entry.id   AF-A0A953BUS1-F1
#
_cell.length_a   1.000
_cell.length_b   1.000
_cell.length_c   1.000
_cell.angle_alpha   90.00
_cell.angle_beta   90.00
_cell.angle_gamma   90.00
#
_symmetry.space_group_name_H-M   'P 1'
#
loop_
_entity.id
_entity.type
_entity.pdbx_description
1 polymer ?
#
loop_
_entity_poly.entity_id
_entity_poly.type
_entity_poly.pdbx_seq_one_letter_code
_entity_poly.pdbx_strand_id
1 'polypeptide(L)' 'MRKLFLLTLIAATSAVQSGCVVPIWHASPDERVRQLIYTSEGYRQIPEIWDRIWGLDMPDLATPYRTHGGVI' A
#
# COMPACT_ATOMS: atom_id res chain seq x y z
N MET A 1 -6.57 32.61 14.03
CA MET A 1 -6.13 32.04 12.74
C MET A 1 -4.90 31.15 12.85
N ARG A 2 -3.74 31.62 13.34
CA ARG A 2 -2.50 30.79 13.46
C ARG A 2 -2.68 29.45 14.20
N LYS A 3 -3.43 29.44 15.30
CA LYS A 3 -3.70 28.22 16.09
C LYS A 3 -4.56 27.20 15.33
N LEU A 4 -5.54 27.67 14.55
CA LEU A 4 -6.37 26.80 13.72
C LEU A 4 -5.55 26.15 12.61
N PHE A 5 -4.67 26.92 11.97
CA PHE A 5 -3.79 26.41 10.91
C PHE A 5 -2.82 25.33 11.43
N LEU A 6 -2.25 25.53 12.63
CA LEU A 6 -1.39 24.53 13.27
C LEU A 6 -2.17 23.27 13.66
N LEU A 7 -3.39 23.42 14.18
CA LEU A 7 -4.27 22.29 14.49
C LEU A 7 -4.60 21.48 13.24
N THR A 8 -4.97 22.14 12.14
CA THR A 8 -5.26 21.45 10.88
C THR A 8 -4.03 20.73 10.31
N LEU A 9 -2.84 21.33 10.44
CA LEU A 9 -1.59 20.71 9.98
C LEU A 9 -1.27 19.45 10.78
N ILE A 10 -1.43 19.49 12.12
CA ILE A 10 -1.20 18.34 12.99
C ILE A 10 -2.24 17.24 12.71
N ALA A 11 -3.51 17.60 12.54
CA ALA A 11 -4.56 16.64 12.20
C ALA A 11 -4.30 15.96 10.84
N ALA A 12 -3.90 16.72 9.82
CA ALA A 12 -3.60 16.17 8.50
C ALA A 12 -2.39 15.23 8.50
N THR A 13 -1.32 15.59 9.22
CA THR A 13 -0.09 14.77 9.28
C THR A 13 -0.27 13.53 10.14
N SER A 14 -1.04 13.60 11.23
CA SER A 14 -1.35 12.42 12.07
C SER A 14 -2.27 11.42 11.36
N ALA A 15 -3.16 11.86 10.47
CA ALA A 15 -4.04 10.96 9.72
C ALA A 15 -3.29 10.01 8.76
N VAL A 16 -2.10 10.40 8.28
CA VAL A 16 -1.30 9.59 7.33
C VAL A 16 -0.31 8.65 8.06
N GLN A 17 -0.04 8.91 9.34
CA GLN A 17 1.00 8.22 10.13
C GLN A 17 0.42 7.14 11.06
N SER A 18 -0.58 6.39 10.61
CA SER A 18 -1.29 5.39 11.43
C SER A 18 -0.35 4.34 12.05
N GLY A 19 0.74 3.98 11.38
CA GLY A 19 1.71 2.98 11.86
C GLY A 19 2.70 3.45 12.94
N CYS A 20 2.87 4.76 13.14
CA CYS A 20 3.83 5.30 14.12
C CYS A 20 3.17 5.65 15.47
N VAL A 21 1.90 6.04 15.45
CA VAL A 21 1.16 6.52 16.63
C VAL A 21 0.35 5.42 17.31
N VAL A 22 -0.09 4.42 16.54
CA VAL A 22 -0.91 3.31 17.02
C VAL A 22 -0.17 1.99 16.77
N PRO A 23 -0.14 1.06 17.73
CA PRO A 23 0.37 -0.28 17.45
C PRO A 23 -0.58 -0.98 16.45
N ILE A 24 -0.20 -0.99 15.17
CA ILE A 24 -0.98 -1.62 14.09
C ILE A 24 -0.74 -3.13 13.98
N TRP A 25 0.33 -3.64 14.61
CA TRP A 25 0.73 -5.05 14.53
C TRP A 25 0.23 -5.86 15.72
N HIS A 26 0.08 -7.17 15.52
CA HIS A 26 -0.33 -8.08 16.58
C HIS A 26 0.71 -8.13 17.71
N ALA A 27 0.23 -8.35 18.94
CA ALA A 27 1.08 -8.43 20.13
C ALA A 27 1.96 -9.69 20.13
N SER A 28 1.44 -10.82 19.63
CA SER A 28 2.21 -12.07 19.55
C SER A 28 3.31 -11.95 18.48
N PRO A 29 4.57 -12.33 18.78
CA PRO A 29 5.65 -12.30 17.81
C PRO A 29 5.39 -13.11 16.54
N ASP A 30 4.78 -14.30 16.66
CA ASP A 30 4.59 -15.22 15.54
C ASP A 30 3.66 -14.66 14.45
N GLU A 31 2.56 -14.03 14.86
CA GLU A 31 1.65 -13.34 13.94
C GLU A 31 2.27 -12.05 13.40
N ARG A 32 2.96 -11.28 14.24
CA ARG A 32 3.60 -10.02 13.83
C ARG A 32 4.65 -10.24 12.74
N VAL A 33 5.43 -11.32 12.82
CA VAL A 33 6.42 -11.66 11.78
C VAL A 33 5.72 -11.86 10.43
N ARG A 34 4.62 -12.62 10.39
CA ARG A 34 3.85 -12.79 9.14
C ARG A 34 3.34 -11.46 8.60
N GLN A 35 2.77 -10.62 9.46
CA GLN A 35 2.26 -9.31 9.07
C GLN A 35 3.36 -8.44 8.46
N LEU A 36 4.53 -8.35 9.11
CA LEU A 36 5.67 -7.56 8.63
C LEU A 36 6.23 -8.07 7.30
N ILE A 37 6.27 -9.40 7.09
CA ILE A 37 6.68 -9.99 5.82
C ILE A 37 5.75 -9.53 4.69
N TYR A 38 4.43 -9.67 4.86
CA TYR A 38 3.47 -9.24 3.84
C TYR A 38 3.56 -7.75 3.53
N THR A 39 3.74 -6.93 4.56
CA THR A 39 3.93 -5.49 4.37
C THR A 39 5.23 -5.16 3.63
N SER A 40 6.32 -5.85 3.96
CA SER A 40 7.59 -5.69 3.25
C SER A 40 7.47 -6.09 1.77
N GLU A 41 6.80 -7.21 1.46
CA GLU A 41 6.56 -7.62 0.08
C GLU A 41 5.68 -6.60 -0.66
N GLY A 42 4.67 -6.03 0.00
CA GLY A 42 3.87 -4.94 -0.56
C GLY A 42 4.70 -3.69 -0.89
N TYR A 43 5.65 -3.31 -0.03
CA TYR A 43 6.53 -2.17 -0.28
C TYR A 43 7.51 -2.39 -1.44
N ARG A 44 7.90 -3.63 -1.72
CA ARG A 44 8.73 -3.94 -2.90
C ARG A 44 8.00 -3.66 -4.22
N GLN A 45 6.67 -3.65 -4.21
CA GLN A 45 5.84 -3.36 -5.38
C GLN A 45 5.54 -1.86 -5.55
N ILE A 46 5.99 -0.99 -4.64
CA ILE A 46 5.79 0.48 -4.76
C ILE A 46 6.24 1.04 -6.12
N PRO A 47 7.39 0.64 -6.70
CA PRO A 47 7.84 1.21 -7.98
C PRO A 47 6.82 1.00 -9.12
N GLU A 48 6.06 -0.09 -9.07
CA GLU A 48 5.12 -0.52 -10.11
C GLU A 48 3.66 -0.21 -9.73
N ILE A 49 3.42 0.47 -8.60
CA ILE A 49 2.07 0.64 -8.05
C ILE A 49 1.17 1.49 -8.95
N TRP A 50 1.75 2.46 -9.66
CA TRP A 50 1.01 3.31 -10.58
C TRP A 50 0.54 2.54 -11.80
N ASP A 51 1.42 1.70 -12.37
CA ASP A 51 1.06 0.84 -13.49
C ASP A 51 -0.05 -0.13 -13.09
N ARG A 52 0.01 -0.66 -11.85
CA ARG A 52 -1.03 -1.55 -11.33
C ARG A 52 -2.37 -0.86 -11.02
N ILE A 53 -2.36 0.35 -10.46
CA ILE A 53 -3.59 1.12 -10.19
C ILE A 53 -4.36 1.40 -11.48
N TRP A 54 -3.63 1.69 -12.56
CA TRP A 54 -4.21 1.95 -13.87
C TRP A 54 -4.41 0.68 -14.71
N GLY A 55 -4.10 -0.50 -14.16
CA GLY A 55 -4.25 -1.79 -14.83
C GLY A 55 -3.37 -1.95 -16.07
N LEU A 56 -2.24 -1.24 -16.14
CA LEU A 56 -1.28 -1.28 -17.24
C LEU A 56 -0.38 -2.52 -17.18
N ASP A 57 -0.21 -3.09 -15.98
CA ASP A 57 0.47 -4.38 -15.81
C ASP A 57 -0.46 -5.55 -16.20
N MET A 58 -1.78 -5.39 -16.11
CA MET A 58 -2.77 -6.45 -16.38
C MET A 58 -2.93 -6.75 -17.89
N PRO A 59 -3.27 -8.00 -18.29
CA PRO A 59 -3.50 -8.33 -19.68
C PRO A 59 -4.81 -7.71 -20.19
N ASP A 60 -4.89 -7.50 -21.50
CA ASP A 60 -6.11 -7.07 -22.17
C ASP A 60 -7.23 -8.13 -22.00
N LEU A 61 -8.30 -7.75 -21.29
CA LEU A 61 -9.47 -8.60 -21.06
C LEU A 61 -10.40 -8.69 -22.28
N ALA A 62 -10.24 -7.81 -23.29
CA ALA A 62 -11.11 -7.78 -24.45
C ALA A 62 -10.77 -8.87 -25.49
N THR A 63 -9.59 -9.48 -25.40
CA THR A 63 -9.16 -10.52 -26.33
C THR A 63 -8.59 -11.74 -25.60
N PRO A 64 -9.07 -12.97 -25.89
CA PRO A 64 -8.71 -14.18 -25.13
C PRO A 64 -7.25 -14.62 -25.34
N TYR A 65 -6.50 -13.97 -26.24
CA TYR A 65 -5.16 -14.38 -26.67
C TYR A 65 -4.03 -13.63 -25.98
N ARG A 66 -4.32 -12.64 -25.12
CA ARG A 66 -3.28 -11.93 -24.36
C ARG A 66 -3.38 -12.31 -22.90
N THR A 67 -2.84 -13.46 -22.52
CA THR A 67 -2.58 -13.79 -21.10
C THR A 67 -1.15 -13.40 -20.74
N HIS A 68 -0.96 -12.76 -19.57
CA HIS A 68 0.33 -12.37 -18.99
C HIS A 68 1.46 -13.37 -19.31
N GLY A 69 2.39 -12.99 -20.19
CA GLY A 69 3.63 -13.75 -20.44
C GLY A 69 3.47 -15.19 -20.96
N GLY A 70 2.25 -15.65 -21.22
CA GLY A 70 1.95 -16.97 -21.77
C GLY A 70 1.55 -16.81 -23.23
N VAL A 71 2.51 -17.00 -24.12
CA VAL A 71 2.26 -17.27 -25.55
C VAL A 71 1.84 -18.74 -25.64
N ILE A 72 0.73 -19.02 -26.34
CA ILE A 72 0.35 -20.37 -26.78
C ILE A 72 1.28 -20.87 -27.89
#